data_AF-A0A843CTH0-F1
#
_entry.id   AF-A0A843CTH0-F1
#
_cell.length_a   1.000
_cell.length_b   1.000
_cell.length_c   1.000
_cell.angle_alpha   90.00
_cell.angle_beta   90.00
_cell.angle_gamma   90.00
#
_symmetry.space_group_name_H-M   'P 1'
#
loop_
_entity.id
_entity.type
_entity.pdbx_description
1 polymer ?
#
loop_
_entity_poly.entity_id
_entity_poly.type
_entity_poly.pdbx_seq_one_letter_code
_entity_poly.pdbx_strand_id
1 'polypeptide(L)'
;MEILEDPIKSSENARHMGVRVSELHQVPLEEQDLEIVERKGVGHPDHICDAIMNEVSVALSKEYLKRYGHVQHHNIDKALLAAGEVQRRYGGGEVRRPMLMVFGDRATYDVDGDPIPVDELAVDTAKKWLKKNLRFVDPDRHVRYQVELKKGSAALTDIFKRQGKFFGANDTSAAVGYAPLSNTEKIVLQTERYINSPSFKKEFPETGEDVKIMGAREGKDLTLTVALAFVDKFIENESQYFKRKAEVEEDVNRFVRNRVKFDSANVNINTLDKRGRGMDGIYLTVLG
;
A
#
# COMPACT_ATOMS: atom_id res chain seq x y z
N MET A 1 24.96 65.36 4.28
CA MET A 1 24.46 64.68 5.49
C MET A 1 23.31 63.81 5.03
N GLU A 2 23.51 62.51 5.14
CA GLU A 2 22.83 61.46 4.40
C GLU A 2 21.30 61.48 4.53
N ILE A 3 20.64 61.43 3.38
CA ILE A 3 19.27 60.96 3.24
C ILE A 3 19.40 59.43 3.20
N LEU A 4 19.23 58.77 4.34
CA LEU A 4 18.99 57.34 4.37
C LEU A 4 17.53 57.13 3.97
N GLU A 5 17.33 56.78 2.70
CA GLU A 5 16.08 56.23 2.21
C GLU A 5 15.73 54.97 3.00
N ASP A 6 14.48 54.93 3.45
CA ASP A 6 13.82 53.86 4.17
C ASP A 6 13.34 52.81 3.15
N PRO A 7 13.98 51.63 3.02
CA PRO A 7 13.49 50.61 2.14
C PRO A 7 12.56 49.72 2.96
N ILE A 8 11.27 49.79 2.63
CA ILE A 8 10.20 48.77 2.76
C ILE A 8 8.88 49.48 3.10
N LYS A 9 8.47 50.39 2.19
CA LYS A 9 7.06 50.56 1.85
C LYS A 9 6.84 49.97 0.46
N SER A 10 6.70 48.65 0.37
CA SER A 10 5.93 48.00 -0.70
C SER A 10 5.88 46.48 -0.46
N SER A 11 4.80 46.00 0.15
CA SER A 11 4.13 44.82 -0.39
C SER A 11 2.72 44.75 0.19
N GLU A 12 1.83 45.58 -0.37
CA GLU A 12 0.40 45.29 -0.52
C GLU A 12 0.18 44.06 -1.44
N ASN A 13 0.97 43.00 -1.28
CA ASN A 13 0.67 41.71 -1.90
C ASN A 13 -0.19 40.95 -0.91
N ALA A 14 -1.47 41.34 -0.88
CA ALA A 14 -2.54 40.49 -0.40
C ALA A 14 -2.40 39.13 -1.10
N ARG A 15 -1.85 38.18 -0.34
CA ARG A 15 -1.76 36.74 -0.55
C ARG A 15 -2.85 36.22 -1.49
N HIS A 16 -2.55 36.15 -2.79
CA HIS A 16 -3.32 35.30 -3.69
C HIS A 16 -2.98 33.86 -3.34
N MET A 17 -3.87 33.22 -2.58
CA MET A 17 -3.95 31.76 -2.57
C MET A 17 -4.06 31.34 -4.04
N GLY A 18 -3.04 30.64 -4.55
CA GLY A 18 -2.87 30.33 -5.98
C GLY A 18 -3.87 29.30 -6.50
N VAL A 19 -5.16 29.56 -6.31
CA VAL A 19 -6.25 28.73 -6.81
C VAL A 19 -6.54 29.18 -8.22
N ARG A 20 -6.22 28.32 -9.18
CA ARG A 20 -6.59 28.48 -10.57
C ARG A 20 -7.62 27.42 -10.92
N VAL A 21 -8.77 27.87 -11.43
CA VAL A 21 -9.79 27.00 -12.00
C VAL A 21 -9.80 27.23 -13.50
N SER A 22 -9.71 26.14 -14.26
CA SER A 22 -9.79 26.17 -15.72
C SER A 22 -10.61 24.99 -16.19
N GLU A 23 -11.40 25.20 -17.25
CA GLU A 23 -12.05 24.12 -17.96
C GLU A 23 -10.99 23.20 -18.60
N LEU A 24 -11.23 21.89 -18.54
CA LEU A 24 -10.36 20.88 -19.11
C LEU A 24 -11.00 20.33 -20.38
N HIS A 25 -10.47 20.72 -21.53
CA HIS A 25 -10.94 20.25 -22.84
C HIS A 25 -10.26 18.93 -23.22
N GLN A 26 -10.72 17.82 -22.65
CA GLN A 26 -10.25 16.47 -22.96
C GLN A 26 -11.41 15.47 -23.02
N VAL A 27 -11.20 14.34 -23.70
CA VAL A 27 -12.16 13.22 -23.68
C VAL A 27 -12.22 12.65 -22.26
N PRO A 28 -13.42 12.55 -21.64
CA PRO A 28 -13.59 11.95 -20.33
C PRO A 28 -13.01 10.53 -20.29
N LEU A 29 -12.41 10.13 -19.16
CA LEU A 29 -11.72 8.83 -19.03
C LEU A 29 -12.62 7.64 -19.41
N GLU A 30 -13.91 7.69 -19.03
CA GLU A 30 -14.93 6.68 -19.37
C GLU A 30 -15.22 6.56 -20.87
N GLU A 31 -14.97 7.62 -21.64
CA GLU A 31 -15.23 7.68 -23.08
C GLU A 31 -13.98 7.38 -23.91
N GLN A 32 -12.81 7.21 -23.26
CA GLN A 32 -11.59 6.79 -23.95
C GLN A 32 -11.67 5.31 -24.32
N ASP A 33 -11.10 4.96 -25.47
CA ASP A 33 -11.11 3.59 -26.02
C ASP A 33 -10.31 2.60 -25.17
N LEU A 34 -9.27 3.07 -24.47
CA LEU A 34 -8.43 2.22 -23.62
C LEU A 34 -8.30 2.83 -22.24
N GLU A 35 -8.52 2.03 -21.21
CA GLU A 35 -8.26 2.39 -19.82
C GLU A 35 -7.57 1.22 -19.11
N ILE A 36 -6.48 1.53 -18.38
CA ILE A 36 -5.72 0.56 -17.62
C ILE A 36 -5.68 1.01 -16.16
N VAL A 37 -6.09 0.13 -15.26
CA VAL A 37 -6.10 0.38 -13.82
C VAL A 37 -5.45 -0.79 -13.10
N GLU A 38 -4.49 -0.51 -12.23
CA GLU A 38 -3.85 -1.52 -11.37
C GLU A 38 -4.16 -1.26 -9.90
N ARG A 39 -4.38 -2.34 -9.14
CA ARG A 39 -4.40 -2.31 -7.69
C ARG A 39 -3.59 -3.47 -7.10
N LYS A 40 -2.66 -3.11 -6.22
CA LYS A 40 -1.92 -4.02 -5.34
C LYS A 40 -2.65 -4.09 -3.99
N GLY A 41 -3.02 -5.31 -3.60
CA GLY A 41 -3.82 -5.61 -2.43
C GLY A 41 -3.02 -5.71 -1.14
N VAL A 42 -3.71 -6.01 -0.04
CA VAL A 42 -3.16 -5.90 1.32
C VAL A 42 -1.90 -6.75 1.57
N GLY A 43 -1.79 -7.93 0.97
CA GLY A 43 -0.62 -8.80 1.10
C GLY A 43 0.45 -8.60 0.04
N HIS A 44 0.27 -7.66 -0.90
CA HIS A 44 1.31 -7.36 -1.88
C HIS A 44 2.52 -6.68 -1.18
N PRO A 45 3.77 -7.09 -1.45
CA PRO A 45 4.97 -6.57 -0.76
C PRO A 45 5.07 -5.03 -0.72
N ASP A 46 4.77 -4.37 -1.84
CA ASP A 46 4.76 -2.90 -1.90
C ASP A 46 3.70 -2.29 -0.96
N HIS A 47 2.48 -2.86 -0.93
CA HIS A 47 1.42 -2.35 -0.06
C HIS A 47 1.76 -2.58 1.42
N ILE A 48 2.40 -3.71 1.76
CA ILE A 48 2.87 -3.98 3.12
C ILE A 48 3.86 -2.89 3.55
N CYS A 49 4.80 -2.51 2.67
CA CYS A 49 5.73 -1.42 2.93
C CYS A 49 4.99 -0.09 3.17
N ASP A 50 4.13 0.31 2.24
CA ASP A 50 3.38 1.56 2.33
C ASP A 50 2.55 1.64 3.62
N ALA A 51 1.79 0.58 3.91
CA ALA A 51 0.87 0.55 5.03
C ALA A 51 1.59 0.55 6.37
N ILE A 52 2.64 -0.25 6.53
CA ILE A 52 3.43 -0.27 7.78
C ILE A 52 4.13 1.08 7.99
N MET A 53 4.74 1.66 6.96
CA MET A 53 5.43 2.94 7.08
C MET A 53 4.48 4.07 7.47
N ASN A 54 3.28 4.10 6.87
CA ASN A 54 2.20 4.99 7.30
C ASN A 54 1.81 4.79 8.77
N GLU A 55 1.61 3.54 9.21
CA GLU A 55 1.24 3.26 10.61
C GLU A 55 2.35 3.65 11.59
N VAL A 56 3.63 3.46 11.22
CA VAL A 56 4.77 3.92 12.03
C VAL A 56 4.78 5.44 12.14
N SER A 57 4.55 6.18 11.03
CA SER A 57 4.41 7.65 11.07
C SER A 57 3.27 8.09 12.00
N VAL A 58 2.11 7.44 11.91
CA VAL A 58 0.96 7.72 12.78
C VAL A 58 1.28 7.41 14.25
N ALA A 59 1.96 6.30 14.52
CA ALA A 59 2.35 5.91 15.88
C ALA A 59 3.36 6.89 16.49
N LEU A 60 4.38 7.31 15.73
CA LEU A 60 5.34 8.33 16.17
C LEU A 60 4.65 9.68 16.40
N SER A 61 3.78 10.10 15.48
CA SER A 61 3.00 11.33 15.62
C SER A 61 2.17 11.34 16.92
N LYS A 62 1.51 10.21 17.24
CA LYS A 62 0.75 10.06 18.49
C LYS A 62 1.65 10.11 19.72
N GLU A 63 2.81 9.47 19.69
CA GLU A 63 3.76 9.48 20.81
C GLU A 63 4.31 10.89 21.05
N TYR A 64 4.67 11.61 19.99
CA TYR A 64 5.11 13.01 20.09
C TYR A 64 4.02 13.93 20.62
N LEU A 65 2.79 13.82 20.10
CA LEU A 65 1.65 14.61 20.59
C LEU A 65 1.37 14.34 22.06
N LYS A 66 1.43 13.07 22.48
CA LYS A 66 1.21 12.67 23.87
C LYS A 66 2.25 13.24 24.82
N ARG A 67 3.54 13.25 24.43
CA ARG A 67 4.64 13.72 25.30
C ARG A 67 4.84 15.22 25.26
N TYR A 68 4.72 15.84 24.08
CA TYR A 68 5.18 17.21 23.84
C TYR A 68 4.07 18.15 23.35
N GLY A 69 2.85 17.65 23.12
CA GLY A 69 1.71 18.44 22.64
C GLY A 69 1.79 18.84 21.16
N HIS A 70 2.84 18.44 20.44
CA HIS A 70 3.01 18.68 19.01
C HIS A 70 3.82 17.55 18.37
N VAL A 71 3.65 17.37 17.06
CA VAL A 71 4.39 16.38 16.28
C VAL A 71 5.83 16.86 16.05
N GLN A 72 6.81 16.00 16.32
CA GLN A 72 8.21 16.25 16.00
C GLN A 72 8.53 15.84 14.55
N HIS A 73 9.60 16.40 14.00
CA HIS A 73 10.05 16.07 12.66
C HIS A 73 10.31 14.57 12.51
N HIS A 74 9.63 13.96 11.55
CA HIS A 74 9.93 12.62 11.04
C HIS A 74 9.41 12.50 9.61
N ASN A 75 10.10 11.71 8.79
CA ASN A 75 9.65 11.25 7.49
C ASN A 75 9.86 9.73 7.47
N ILE A 76 8.80 8.99 7.20
CA ILE A 76 8.74 7.53 7.33
C ILE A 76 8.11 7.00 6.04
N ASP A 77 8.89 7.02 4.97
CA ASP A 77 8.44 6.70 3.59
C ASP A 77 9.52 5.97 2.78
N LYS A 78 10.58 5.46 3.43
CA LYS A 78 11.57 4.57 2.80
C LYS A 78 11.57 3.22 3.47
N ALA A 79 11.11 2.20 2.76
CA ALA A 79 11.13 0.83 3.25
C ALA A 79 11.61 -0.15 2.17
N LEU A 80 12.14 -1.27 2.64
CA LEU A 80 12.43 -2.43 1.81
C LEU A 80 11.90 -3.67 2.52
N LEU A 81 11.02 -4.42 1.87
CA LEU A 81 10.68 -5.78 2.27
C LEU A 81 11.47 -6.75 1.39
N ALA A 82 12.62 -7.20 1.87
CA ALA A 82 13.44 -8.18 1.18
C ALA A 82 12.86 -9.59 1.34
N ALA A 83 12.81 -10.32 0.23
CA ALA A 83 12.22 -11.65 0.17
C ALA A 83 12.93 -12.67 1.07
N GLY A 84 12.12 -13.46 1.77
CA GLY A 84 12.57 -14.65 2.46
C GLY A 84 12.88 -15.79 1.50
N GLU A 85 12.87 -17.01 2.04
CA GLU A 85 12.94 -18.24 1.28
C GLU A 85 11.95 -19.23 1.88
N VAL A 86 11.20 -19.91 1.02
CA VAL A 86 10.19 -20.88 1.44
C VAL A 86 10.38 -22.19 0.68
N GLN A 87 10.15 -23.30 1.37
CA GLN A 87 9.95 -24.58 0.72
C GLN A 87 8.45 -24.85 0.65
N ARG A 88 7.90 -24.68 -0.56
CA ARG A 88 6.48 -24.92 -0.84
C ARG A 88 6.21 -26.42 -0.91
N ARG A 89 5.10 -26.88 -0.34
CA ARG A 89 4.64 -28.26 -0.49
C ARG A 89 3.12 -28.31 -0.36
N TYR A 90 2.49 -29.17 -1.15
CA TYR A 90 1.09 -29.52 -0.91
C TYR A 90 0.87 -30.00 0.54
N GLY A 91 -0.21 -29.53 1.16
CA GLY A 91 -0.56 -29.83 2.55
C GLY A 91 0.24 -29.05 3.59
N GLY A 92 1.17 -28.19 3.17
CA GLY A 92 1.91 -27.29 4.06
C GLY A 92 3.40 -27.30 3.81
N GLY A 93 3.93 -26.16 3.37
CA GLY A 93 5.35 -25.87 3.28
C GLY A 93 5.91 -25.24 4.54
N GLU A 94 7.15 -24.76 4.45
CA GLU A 94 7.81 -24.08 5.57
C GLU A 94 8.65 -22.90 5.12
N VAL A 95 8.78 -21.92 6.01
CA VAL A 95 9.68 -20.77 5.83
C VAL A 95 11.10 -21.22 6.18
N ARG A 96 12.00 -21.21 5.17
CA ARG A 96 13.43 -21.52 5.34
C ARG A 96 14.21 -20.31 5.81
N ARG A 97 13.89 -19.14 5.26
CA ARG A 97 14.48 -17.86 5.63
C ARG A 97 13.36 -16.83 5.80
N PRO A 98 13.26 -16.14 6.94
CA PRO A 98 12.27 -15.09 7.12
C PRO A 98 12.51 -13.94 6.14
N MET A 99 11.45 -13.19 5.85
CA MET A 99 11.56 -11.90 5.15
C MET A 99 12.35 -10.91 6.03
N LEU A 100 12.94 -9.90 5.42
CA LEU A 100 13.59 -8.80 6.13
C LEU A 100 12.89 -7.48 5.80
N MET A 101 12.34 -6.84 6.82
CA MET A 101 11.79 -5.50 6.72
C MET A 101 12.80 -4.47 7.20
N VAL A 102 13.21 -3.58 6.31
CA VAL A 102 14.13 -2.48 6.59
C VAL A 102 13.34 -1.17 6.63
N PHE A 103 13.45 -0.43 7.73
CA PHE A 103 12.86 0.90 7.91
C PHE A 103 13.95 1.94 7.68
N GLY A 104 13.83 2.77 6.66
CA GLY A 104 14.75 3.86 6.38
C GLY A 104 14.12 5.22 6.67
N ASP A 105 14.98 6.25 6.58
CA ASP A 105 14.67 7.68 6.62
C ASP A 105 14.94 8.41 7.96
N ARG A 106 14.05 9.30 8.40
CA ARG A 106 14.33 10.28 9.47
C ARG A 106 13.29 10.25 10.58
N ALA A 107 13.75 10.25 11.83
CA ALA A 107 12.91 10.40 13.01
C ALA A 107 13.61 11.22 14.11
N THR A 108 12.82 11.77 15.02
CA THR A 108 13.33 12.46 16.21
C THR A 108 13.45 11.46 17.36
N TYR A 109 14.69 11.17 17.79
CA TYR A 109 15.01 10.19 18.84
C TYR A 109 15.11 10.78 20.24
N ASP A 110 15.22 12.10 20.33
CA ASP A 110 15.43 12.81 21.59
C ASP A 110 14.85 14.22 21.45
N VAL A 111 14.14 14.66 22.48
CA VAL A 111 13.66 16.04 22.62
C VAL A 111 14.15 16.54 23.98
N ASP A 112 15.06 17.52 23.97
CA ASP A 112 15.61 18.16 25.16
C ASP A 112 16.15 17.19 26.23
N GLY A 113 16.76 16.08 25.79
CA GLY A 113 17.32 15.04 26.67
C GLY A 113 16.31 13.98 27.12
N ASP A 114 15.07 14.02 26.63
CA ASP A 114 14.08 12.94 26.79
C ASP A 114 14.14 11.98 25.58
N PRO A 115 14.71 10.77 25.73
CA PRO A 115 14.81 9.81 24.64
C PRO A 115 13.46 9.16 24.30
N ILE A 116 13.22 8.99 23.00
CA ILE A 116 12.05 8.30 22.45
C ILE A 116 12.46 6.93 21.90
N PRO A 117 11.76 5.84 22.25
CA PRO A 117 12.05 4.49 21.76
C PRO A 117 11.54 4.28 20.33
N VAL A 118 12.08 5.04 19.37
CA VAL A 118 11.65 5.05 17.96
C VAL A 118 11.73 3.65 17.33
N ASP A 119 12.85 2.95 17.54
CA ASP A 119 13.09 1.64 16.93
C ASP A 119 12.08 0.60 17.42
N GLU A 120 11.86 0.54 18.74
CA GLU A 120 10.89 -0.37 19.35
C GLU A 120 9.48 -0.06 18.86
N LEU A 121 9.11 1.22 18.80
CA LEU A 121 7.81 1.65 18.31
C LEU A 121 7.60 1.27 16.84
N ALA A 122 8.62 1.43 16.00
CA ALA A 122 8.56 1.04 14.58
C ALA A 122 8.32 -0.46 14.43
N VAL A 123 9.12 -1.28 15.13
CA VAL A 123 9.01 -2.74 15.10
C VAL A 123 7.66 -3.21 15.65
N ASP A 124 7.22 -2.72 16.81
CA ASP A 124 5.95 -3.11 17.41
C ASP A 124 4.75 -2.75 16.54
N THR A 125 4.82 -1.59 15.87
CA THR A 125 3.77 -1.15 14.95
C THR A 125 3.71 -2.06 13.73
N ALA A 126 4.85 -2.41 13.15
CA ALA A 126 4.92 -3.37 12.04
C ALA A 126 4.37 -4.74 12.43
N LYS A 127 4.77 -5.27 13.59
CA LYS A 127 4.26 -6.56 14.11
C LYS A 127 2.74 -6.55 14.29
N LYS A 128 2.20 -5.46 14.87
CA LYS A 128 0.75 -5.29 15.06
C LYS A 128 0.01 -5.25 13.73
N TRP A 129 0.55 -4.53 12.74
CA TRP A 129 -0.06 -4.46 11.42
C TRP A 129 -0.04 -5.82 10.72
N LEU A 130 1.09 -6.52 10.70
CA LEU A 130 1.20 -7.85 10.09
C LEU A 130 0.21 -8.84 10.72
N LYS A 131 0.18 -8.91 12.06
CA LYS A 131 -0.72 -9.80 12.80
C LYS A 131 -2.19 -9.50 12.55
N LYS A 132 -2.54 -8.24 12.32
CA LYS A 132 -3.91 -7.80 12.06
C LYS A 132 -4.37 -8.11 10.64
N ASN A 133 -3.47 -7.98 9.66
CA ASN A 133 -3.84 -7.95 8.24
C ASN A 133 -3.49 -9.23 7.48
N LEU A 134 -2.52 -10.04 7.93
CA LEU A 134 -2.06 -11.23 7.22
C LEU A 134 -2.24 -12.48 8.10
N ARG A 135 -3.19 -13.36 7.73
CA ARG A 135 -3.62 -14.50 8.56
C ARG A 135 -2.52 -15.52 8.86
N PHE A 136 -1.51 -15.65 8.00
CA PHE A 136 -0.51 -16.71 8.10
C PHE A 136 0.91 -16.19 8.32
N VAL A 137 1.11 -14.87 8.35
CA VAL A 137 2.40 -14.28 8.70
C VAL A 137 2.52 -14.15 10.21
N ASP A 138 3.35 -14.98 10.82
CA ASP A 138 3.82 -14.78 12.18
C ASP A 138 4.94 -13.72 12.17
N PRO A 139 4.71 -12.52 12.74
CA PRO A 139 5.65 -11.42 12.65
C PRO A 139 6.93 -11.64 13.47
N ASP A 140 6.95 -12.57 14.42
CA ASP A 140 8.13 -12.88 15.23
C ASP A 140 8.97 -14.01 14.61
N ARG A 141 8.35 -14.89 13.82
CA ARG A 141 9.02 -16.04 13.19
C ARG A 141 9.36 -15.81 11.72
N HIS A 142 8.49 -15.13 10.97
CA HIS A 142 8.56 -15.05 9.51
C HIS A 142 9.15 -13.74 9.01
N VAL A 143 9.39 -12.76 9.90
CA VAL A 143 9.93 -11.45 9.56
C VAL A 143 11.03 -11.05 10.52
N ARG A 144 12.14 -10.57 9.98
CA ARG A 144 13.20 -9.85 10.71
C ARG A 144 13.05 -8.36 10.46
N TYR A 145 13.45 -7.55 11.42
CA TYR A 145 13.32 -6.10 11.36
C TYR A 145 14.68 -5.45 11.51
N GLN A 146 14.97 -4.49 10.65
CA GLN A 146 16.18 -3.67 10.70
C GLN A 146 15.77 -2.21 10.63
N VAL A 147 16.04 -1.44 11.69
CA VAL A 147 15.73 -0.02 11.73
C VAL A 147 16.97 0.78 11.36
N GLU A 148 16.88 1.49 10.24
CA GLU A 148 17.87 2.43 9.70
C GLU A 148 17.35 3.87 9.70
N LEU A 149 16.38 4.17 10.56
CA LEU A 149 15.95 5.53 10.84
C LEU A 149 17.08 6.32 11.51
N LYS A 150 17.32 7.55 11.06
CA LYS A 150 18.36 8.43 11.59
C LYS A 150 17.78 9.77 12.02
N LYS A 151 18.53 10.56 12.80
CA LYS A 151 18.11 11.93 13.15
C LYS A 151 17.92 12.78 11.89
N GLY A 152 16.89 13.61 11.89
CA GLY A 152 16.63 14.59 10.82
C GLY A 152 17.76 15.60 10.66
N SER A 153 17.86 16.22 9.47
CA SER A 153 18.84 17.30 9.26
C SER A 153 18.45 18.54 10.05
N ALA A 154 19.44 19.36 10.43
CA ALA A 154 19.18 20.58 11.20
C ALA A 154 18.22 21.55 10.47
N ALA A 155 18.31 21.65 9.14
CA ALA A 155 17.45 22.53 8.35
C ALA A 155 15.97 22.09 8.35
N LEU A 156 15.69 20.78 8.27
CA LEU A 156 14.31 20.28 8.25
C LEU A 156 13.69 20.24 9.66
N THR A 157 14.50 19.98 10.68
CA THR A 157 14.04 20.06 12.07
C THR A 157 13.73 21.49 12.50
N ASP A 158 14.43 22.50 11.95
CA ASP A 158 14.16 23.92 12.21
C ASP A 158 12.76 24.37 11.73
N ILE A 159 12.21 23.77 10.66
CA ILE A 159 10.84 24.06 10.20
C ILE A 159 9.83 23.83 11.33
N PHE A 160 10.04 22.78 12.13
CA PHE A 160 9.17 22.43 13.26
C PHE A 160 9.43 23.29 14.50
N LYS A 161 10.60 23.94 14.59
CA LYS A 161 10.94 24.89 15.67
C LYS A 161 10.45 26.31 15.41
N ARG A 162 10.30 26.69 14.13
CA ARG A 162 9.81 28.01 13.75
C ARG A 162 8.38 28.20 14.24
N GLN A 163 8.19 29.15 15.14
CA GLN A 163 6.87 29.50 15.65
C GLN A 163 6.08 30.27 14.58
N GLY A 164 4.85 29.82 14.35
CA GLY A 164 3.94 30.42 13.38
C GLY A 164 2.58 29.72 13.39
N LYS A 165 1.59 30.33 12.73
CA LYS A 165 0.26 29.71 12.58
C LYS A 165 0.29 28.47 11.68
N PHE A 166 1.25 28.39 10.76
CA PHE A 166 1.42 27.31 9.79
C PHE A 166 2.89 26.92 9.69
N PHE A 167 3.16 25.63 9.46
CA PHE A 167 4.50 25.15 9.13
C PHE A 167 4.86 25.48 7.68
N GLY A 168 6.15 25.69 7.43
CA GLY A 168 6.67 25.72 6.06
C GLY A 168 6.57 24.34 5.41
N ALA A 169 6.46 24.30 4.09
CA ALA A 169 6.60 23.04 3.36
C ALA A 169 8.00 22.48 3.56
N ASN A 170 8.10 21.16 3.78
CA ASN A 170 9.38 20.46 3.94
C ASN A 170 10.10 20.20 2.61
N ASP A 171 9.36 20.25 1.50
CA ASP A 171 9.87 20.00 0.15
C ASP A 171 9.04 20.74 -0.91
N THR A 172 9.55 20.81 -2.15
CA THR A 172 8.82 21.27 -3.32
C THR A 172 8.14 20.08 -4.00
N SER A 173 6.87 19.86 -3.65
CA SER A 173 6.10 18.69 -4.12
C SER A 173 4.77 19.09 -4.75
N ALA A 174 4.21 18.20 -5.57
CA ALA A 174 2.87 18.31 -6.13
C ALA A 174 2.03 17.09 -5.75
N ALA A 175 0.77 17.32 -5.40
CA ALA A 175 -0.22 16.27 -5.17
C ALA A 175 -1.30 16.37 -6.25
N VAL A 176 -1.70 15.22 -6.79
CA VAL A 176 -2.78 15.13 -7.80
C VAL A 176 -3.91 14.31 -7.21
N GLY A 177 -5.14 14.78 -7.42
CA GLY A 177 -6.35 14.06 -7.05
C GLY A 177 -7.44 14.37 -8.05
N TYR A 178 -8.36 13.42 -8.23
CA TYR A 178 -9.51 13.55 -9.11
C TYR A 178 -10.69 12.81 -8.51
N ALA A 179 -11.89 13.21 -8.94
CA ALA A 179 -13.14 12.55 -8.60
C ALA A 179 -14.18 12.87 -9.70
N PRO A 180 -15.17 11.98 -9.93
CA PRO A 180 -15.29 10.65 -9.34
C PRO A 180 -14.33 9.63 -9.97
N LEU A 181 -14.21 8.45 -9.35
CA LEU A 181 -13.57 7.30 -9.98
C LEU A 181 -14.39 6.80 -11.19
N SER A 182 -13.72 6.29 -12.21
CA SER A 182 -14.34 5.58 -13.33
C SER A 182 -14.96 4.25 -12.90
N ASN A 183 -15.76 3.63 -13.77
CA ASN A 183 -16.35 2.31 -13.57
C ASN A 183 -15.26 1.24 -13.49
N THR A 184 -14.20 1.36 -14.31
CA THR A 184 -13.03 0.48 -14.28
C THR A 184 -12.27 0.61 -12.95
N GLU A 185 -12.02 1.83 -12.49
CA GLU A 185 -11.36 2.09 -11.21
C GLU A 185 -12.17 1.56 -10.03
N LYS A 186 -13.48 1.82 -10.03
CA LYS A 186 -14.39 1.32 -9.01
C LYS A 186 -14.39 -0.20 -8.96
N ILE A 187 -14.49 -0.89 -10.10
CA ILE A 187 -14.59 -2.34 -10.09
C ILE A 187 -13.25 -3.00 -9.71
N VAL A 188 -12.10 -2.46 -10.14
CA VAL A 188 -10.79 -2.96 -9.70
C VAL A 188 -10.62 -2.82 -8.19
N LEU A 189 -10.98 -1.66 -7.63
CA LEU A 189 -10.95 -1.42 -6.18
C LEU A 189 -11.90 -2.35 -5.41
N GLN A 190 -13.12 -2.52 -5.90
CA GLN A 190 -14.13 -3.36 -5.26
C GLN A 190 -13.79 -4.84 -5.31
N THR A 191 -13.24 -5.32 -6.42
CA THR A 191 -12.85 -6.74 -6.59
C THR A 191 -11.71 -7.11 -5.65
N GLU A 192 -10.68 -6.27 -5.49
CA GLU A 192 -9.60 -6.56 -4.52
C GLU A 192 -10.14 -6.59 -3.09
N ARG A 193 -10.97 -5.61 -2.72
CA ARG A 193 -11.63 -5.59 -1.41
C ARG A 193 -12.55 -6.78 -1.17
N TYR A 194 -13.20 -7.28 -2.21
CA TYR A 194 -14.04 -8.46 -2.15
C TYR A 194 -13.22 -9.72 -1.87
N ILE A 195 -12.17 -9.97 -2.66
CA ILE A 195 -11.27 -11.12 -2.51
C ILE A 195 -10.57 -11.11 -1.14
N ASN A 196 -10.23 -9.93 -0.62
CA ASN A 196 -9.64 -9.77 0.71
C ASN A 196 -10.66 -9.54 1.84
N SER A 197 -11.96 -9.67 1.56
CA SER A 197 -12.99 -9.53 2.60
C SER A 197 -12.99 -10.73 3.56
N PRO A 198 -13.34 -10.52 4.86
CA PRO A 198 -13.45 -11.62 5.81
C PRO A 198 -14.44 -12.72 5.38
N SER A 199 -15.53 -12.36 4.70
CA SER A 199 -16.52 -13.32 4.18
C SER A 199 -15.93 -14.19 3.07
N PHE A 200 -15.24 -13.58 2.11
CA PHE A 200 -14.60 -14.32 1.02
C PHE A 200 -13.49 -15.24 1.55
N LYS A 201 -12.66 -14.74 2.48
CA LYS A 201 -11.62 -15.54 3.13
C LYS A 201 -12.16 -16.68 4.01
N LYS A 202 -13.41 -16.59 4.46
CA LYS A 202 -14.08 -17.68 5.18
C LYS A 202 -14.58 -18.77 4.23
N GLU A 203 -15.07 -18.40 3.06
CA GLU A 203 -15.55 -19.32 2.02
C GLU A 203 -14.40 -19.98 1.24
N PHE A 204 -13.36 -19.21 0.95
CA PHE A 204 -12.14 -19.62 0.24
C PHE A 204 -10.91 -19.42 1.13
N PRO A 205 -10.76 -20.20 2.23
CA PRO A 205 -9.66 -20.05 3.18
C PRO A 205 -8.28 -20.25 2.57
N GLU A 206 -8.19 -21.00 1.47
CA GLU A 206 -6.97 -21.24 0.71
C GLU A 206 -6.46 -20.01 -0.05
N THR A 207 -7.25 -18.95 -0.22
CA THR A 207 -6.81 -17.74 -0.92
C THR A 207 -6.01 -16.86 0.02
N GLY A 208 -4.79 -16.46 -0.38
CA GLY A 208 -3.90 -15.58 0.35
C GLY A 208 -4.26 -14.10 0.24
N GLU A 209 -3.56 -13.27 0.99
CA GLU A 209 -3.75 -11.82 1.05
C GLU A 209 -3.01 -11.07 -0.06
N ASP A 210 -2.00 -11.70 -0.68
CA ASP A 210 -1.30 -11.19 -1.86
C ASP A 210 -2.20 -11.32 -3.09
N VAL A 211 -2.84 -10.19 -3.42
CA VAL A 211 -3.76 -10.03 -4.53
C VAL A 211 -3.31 -8.83 -5.36
N LYS A 212 -3.11 -9.01 -6.65
CA LYS A 212 -2.87 -7.92 -7.59
C LYS A 212 -3.86 -8.00 -8.73
N ILE A 213 -4.56 -6.91 -8.99
CA ILE A 213 -5.56 -6.82 -10.04
C ILE A 213 -5.11 -5.80 -11.07
N MET A 214 -5.03 -6.22 -12.32
CA MET A 214 -4.91 -5.35 -13.49
C MET A 214 -6.23 -5.38 -14.24
N GLY A 215 -6.88 -4.23 -14.39
CA GLY A 215 -8.04 -4.04 -15.26
C GLY A 215 -7.63 -3.37 -16.55
N ALA A 216 -8.00 -3.96 -17.67
CA ALA A 216 -7.89 -3.36 -19.00
C ALA A 216 -9.30 -3.30 -19.60
N ARG A 217 -9.75 -2.08 -19.92
CA ARG A 217 -11.00 -1.85 -20.64
C ARG A 217 -10.67 -1.38 -22.05
N GLU A 218 -11.15 -2.14 -23.04
CA GLU A 218 -11.11 -1.76 -24.45
C GLU A 218 -12.55 -1.49 -24.92
N GLY A 219 -12.88 -0.23 -25.16
CA GLY A 219 -14.25 0.23 -25.39
C GLY A 219 -15.16 -0.13 -24.22
N LYS A 220 -16.02 -1.13 -24.44
CA LYS A 220 -16.98 -1.67 -23.44
C LYS A 220 -16.67 -3.09 -23.00
N ASP A 221 -15.50 -3.62 -23.33
CA ASP A 221 -15.04 -4.94 -22.92
C ASP A 221 -14.02 -4.82 -21.80
N LEU A 222 -14.32 -5.38 -20.63
CA LEU A 222 -13.45 -5.35 -19.46
C LEU A 222 -12.78 -6.71 -19.25
N THR A 223 -11.45 -6.71 -19.15
CA THR A 223 -10.68 -7.85 -18.65
C THR A 223 -9.99 -7.50 -17.35
N LEU A 224 -10.24 -8.29 -16.30
CA LEU A 224 -9.50 -8.25 -15.06
C LEU A 224 -8.54 -9.44 -15.00
N THR A 225 -7.24 -9.18 -14.95
CA THR A 225 -6.22 -10.18 -14.63
C THR A 225 -5.91 -10.10 -13.15
N VAL A 226 -6.12 -11.20 -12.43
CA VAL A 226 -5.93 -11.30 -10.98
C VAL A 226 -4.78 -12.26 -10.70
N ALA A 227 -3.69 -11.76 -10.13
CA ALA A 227 -2.70 -12.60 -9.47
C ALA A 227 -3.14 -12.77 -8.01
N LEU A 228 -3.36 -14.00 -7.60
CA LEU A 228 -3.90 -14.39 -6.29
C LEU A 228 -3.08 -15.54 -5.74
N ALA A 229 -2.36 -15.29 -4.66
CA ALA A 229 -1.67 -16.34 -3.94
C ALA A 229 -2.66 -17.38 -3.38
N PHE A 230 -2.32 -18.66 -3.48
CA PHE A 230 -2.99 -19.73 -2.73
C PHE A 230 -2.07 -20.26 -1.65
N VAL A 231 -2.63 -20.60 -0.50
CA VAL A 231 -1.90 -21.02 0.70
C VAL A 231 -1.81 -22.55 0.72
N ASP A 232 -0.57 -23.04 0.74
CA ASP A 232 -0.23 -24.43 0.44
C ASP A 232 -0.80 -25.46 1.42
N LYS A 233 -0.99 -25.07 2.69
CA LYS A 233 -1.57 -25.94 3.72
C LYS A 233 -3.01 -26.38 3.43
N PHE A 234 -3.72 -25.68 2.54
CA PHE A 234 -5.09 -26.02 2.16
C PHE A 234 -5.17 -26.76 0.82
N ILE A 235 -4.04 -27.00 0.16
CA ILE A 235 -3.97 -27.62 -1.17
C ILE A 235 -3.15 -28.91 -1.09
N GLU A 236 -3.80 -30.05 -1.30
CA GLU A 236 -3.26 -31.41 -1.21
C GLU A 236 -2.57 -31.88 -2.49
N ASN A 237 -2.93 -31.31 -3.64
CA ASN A 237 -2.35 -31.65 -4.95
C ASN A 237 -2.72 -30.62 -6.04
N GLU A 238 -2.08 -30.75 -7.21
CA GLU A 238 -2.29 -29.88 -8.37
C GLU A 238 -3.74 -29.89 -8.87
N SER A 239 -4.39 -31.05 -8.91
CA SER A 239 -5.79 -31.16 -9.36
C SER A 239 -6.72 -30.35 -8.46
N GLN A 240 -6.52 -30.40 -7.14
CA GLN A 240 -7.28 -29.59 -6.19
C GLN A 240 -6.99 -28.10 -6.37
N TYR A 241 -5.73 -27.70 -6.56
CA TYR A 241 -5.37 -26.30 -6.83
C TYR A 241 -6.21 -25.72 -7.96
N PHE A 242 -6.21 -26.38 -9.12
CA PHE A 242 -6.95 -25.86 -10.28
C PHE A 242 -8.47 -25.95 -10.12
N LYS A 243 -8.98 -26.93 -9.36
CA LYS A 243 -10.40 -26.99 -9.02
C LYS A 243 -10.80 -25.77 -8.18
N ARG A 244 -10.06 -25.50 -7.10
CA ARG A 244 -10.31 -24.36 -6.20
C ARG A 244 -10.13 -23.03 -6.91
N LYS A 245 -9.09 -22.90 -7.74
CA LYS A 245 -8.91 -21.73 -8.62
C LYS A 245 -10.12 -21.48 -9.51
N ALA A 246 -10.69 -22.51 -10.14
CA ALA A 246 -11.86 -22.36 -11.00
C ALA A 246 -13.11 -21.93 -10.21
N GLU A 247 -13.32 -22.47 -9.01
CA GLU A 247 -14.42 -22.08 -8.12
C GLU A 247 -14.30 -20.60 -7.68
N VAL A 248 -13.09 -20.17 -7.30
CA VAL A 248 -12.79 -18.76 -6.98
C VAL A 248 -13.00 -17.88 -8.22
N GLU A 249 -12.50 -18.28 -9.38
CA GLU A 249 -12.65 -17.52 -10.63
C GLU A 249 -14.12 -17.35 -11.03
N GLU A 250 -14.94 -18.38 -10.88
CA GLU A 250 -16.38 -18.31 -11.13
C GLU A 250 -17.08 -17.33 -10.18
N ASP A 251 -16.78 -17.41 -8.89
CA ASP A 251 -17.37 -16.51 -7.88
C ASP A 251 -16.98 -15.04 -8.13
N VAL A 252 -15.70 -14.79 -8.39
CA VAL A 252 -15.22 -13.42 -8.68
C VAL A 252 -15.80 -12.91 -10.01
N ASN A 253 -15.90 -13.74 -11.05
CA ASN A 253 -16.60 -13.37 -12.29
C ASN A 253 -18.06 -12.97 -12.02
N ARG A 254 -18.77 -13.73 -11.18
CA ARG A 254 -20.15 -13.43 -10.78
C ARG A 254 -20.25 -12.11 -10.02
N PHE A 255 -19.33 -11.87 -9.08
CA PHE A 255 -19.24 -10.61 -8.34
C PHE A 255 -19.08 -9.41 -9.28
N VAL A 256 -18.20 -9.53 -10.27
CA VAL A 256 -17.87 -8.46 -11.23
C VAL A 256 -19.04 -8.21 -12.19
N ARG A 257 -19.55 -9.25 -12.84
CA ARG A 257 -20.64 -9.13 -13.84
C ARG A 257 -21.91 -8.53 -13.25
N ASN A 258 -22.20 -8.77 -11.97
CA ASN A 258 -23.36 -8.20 -11.30
C ASN A 258 -23.22 -6.70 -10.94
N ARG A 259 -22.05 -6.08 -11.15
CA ARG A 259 -21.75 -4.70 -10.74
C ARG A 259 -21.38 -3.77 -11.88
N VAL A 260 -20.92 -4.32 -12.99
CA VAL A 260 -20.48 -3.52 -14.14
C VAL A 260 -21.57 -3.37 -15.19
N LYS A 261 -21.51 -2.27 -15.94
CA LYS A 261 -22.36 -2.00 -17.10
C LYS A 261 -21.53 -2.00 -18.38
N PHE A 262 -20.72 -3.04 -18.53
CA PHE A 262 -19.89 -3.31 -19.71
C PHE A 262 -20.59 -4.36 -20.58
N ASP A 263 -20.29 -4.37 -21.88
CA ASP A 263 -20.87 -5.35 -22.81
C ASP A 263 -20.33 -6.75 -22.48
N SER A 264 -19.05 -6.82 -22.09
CA SER A 264 -18.46 -8.02 -21.49
C SER A 264 -17.55 -7.69 -20.31
N ALA A 265 -17.47 -8.61 -19.35
CA ALA A 265 -16.54 -8.54 -18.23
C ALA A 265 -16.04 -9.95 -17.87
N ASN A 266 -14.72 -10.12 -17.95
CA ASN A 266 -14.05 -11.39 -17.73
C ASN A 266 -12.96 -11.24 -16.68
N VAL A 267 -12.90 -12.19 -15.76
CA VAL A 267 -11.85 -12.29 -14.75
C VAL A 267 -11.02 -13.53 -15.05
N ASN A 268 -9.71 -13.35 -15.15
CA ASN A 268 -8.74 -14.43 -15.33
C ASN A 268 -7.83 -14.48 -14.09
N ILE A 269 -7.81 -15.61 -13.37
CA ILE A 269 -6.96 -15.77 -12.20
C ILE A 269 -5.65 -16.46 -12.59
N ASN A 270 -4.51 -16.02 -12.04
CA ASN A 270 -3.18 -16.64 -12.14
C ASN A 270 -2.85 -17.13 -13.56
N THR A 271 -2.79 -16.21 -14.52
CA THR A 271 -2.61 -16.50 -15.95
C THR A 271 -1.26 -17.13 -16.32
N LEU A 272 -0.29 -17.12 -15.39
CA LEU A 272 1.00 -17.79 -15.54
C LEU A 272 0.96 -19.29 -15.23
N ASP A 273 -0.12 -19.77 -14.60
CA ASP A 273 -0.22 -21.18 -14.22
C ASP A 273 -0.21 -22.10 -15.44
N LYS A 274 0.38 -23.29 -15.27
CA LYS A 274 0.46 -24.31 -16.32
C LYS A 274 0.31 -25.70 -15.73
N ARG A 275 -0.83 -26.35 -16.02
CA ARG A 275 -1.12 -27.75 -15.64
C ARG A 275 -0.02 -28.69 -16.11
N GLY A 276 0.30 -29.68 -15.28
CA GLY A 276 1.31 -30.71 -15.55
C GLY A 276 2.75 -30.28 -15.23
N ARG A 277 2.94 -29.07 -14.69
CA ARG A 277 4.27 -28.59 -14.23
C ARG A 277 4.45 -28.70 -12.72
N GLY A 278 3.47 -29.23 -11.99
CA GLY A 278 3.55 -29.39 -10.53
C GLY A 278 3.75 -28.03 -9.83
N MET A 279 4.61 -28.01 -8.80
CA MET A 279 4.83 -26.83 -7.94
C MET A 279 5.35 -25.59 -8.68
N ASP A 280 6.02 -25.76 -9.82
CA ASP A 280 6.55 -24.66 -10.63
C ASP A 280 5.52 -24.10 -11.63
N GLY A 281 4.37 -24.78 -11.76
CA GLY A 281 3.28 -24.38 -12.63
C GLY A 281 2.13 -23.68 -11.92
N ILE A 282 2.25 -23.37 -10.63
CA ILE A 282 1.15 -22.83 -9.83
C ILE A 282 1.61 -21.71 -8.89
N TYR A 283 0.75 -20.72 -8.67
CA TYR A 283 0.96 -19.69 -7.64
C TYR A 283 0.55 -20.20 -6.26
N LEU A 284 1.44 -21.00 -5.65
CA LEU A 284 1.28 -21.52 -4.30
C LEU A 284 2.31 -20.89 -3.35
N THR A 285 1.89 -20.52 -2.15
CA THR A 285 2.69 -19.83 -1.13
C THR A 285 2.49 -20.47 0.25
N VAL A 286 3.44 -20.27 1.16
CA VAL A 286 3.31 -20.73 2.57
C VAL A 286 2.47 -19.77 3.40
N LEU A 287 2.57 -18.46 3.12
CA LEU A 287 2.07 -17.40 4.00
C LEU A 287 0.90 -16.58 3.45
N GLY A 288 0.51 -16.81 2.18
CA GLY A 288 -0.57 -16.08 1.53
C GLY A 288 -0.17 -14.71 0.99
#